data_AF-A0A383RD67-F1
#
_entry.id   AF-A0A383RD67-F1
#
_cell.length_a   1.000
_cell.length_b   1.000
_cell.length_c   1.000
_cell.angle_alpha   90.00
_cell.angle_beta   90.00
_cell.angle_gamma   90.00
#
_symmetry.space_group_name_H-M   'P 1'
#
loop_
_entity.id
_entity.type
_entity.pdbx_description
1 polymer ?
#
loop_
_entity_poly.entity_id
_entity_poly.type
_entity_poly.pdbx_seq_one_letter_code
_entity_poly.pdbx_strand_id
1 'polypeptide(L)' 'MGRVLVEYGRARLKICASTPYEDIYVDQSKNGLQRFCSKRCSTRFHVKKYRQSNEI' A
#
# COMPACT_ATOMS: atom_id res chain seq x y z
N MET A 1 -8.15 11.33 -13.02
CA MET A 1 -7.92 9.86 -13.06
C MET A 1 -7.65 9.28 -14.45
N GLY A 2 -8.16 9.85 -15.55
CA GLY A 2 -7.93 9.30 -16.90
C GLY A 2 -6.45 9.18 -17.32
N ARG A 3 -5.62 10.20 -17.10
CA ARG A 3 -4.17 10.14 -17.47
C ARG A 3 -3.41 9.06 -16.72
N VAL A 4 -3.63 8.93 -15.42
CA VAL A 4 -2.91 7.99 -14.56
C VAL A 4 -3.19 6.54 -14.97
N LEU A 5 -4.41 6.25 -15.44
CA LEU A 5 -4.76 4.94 -15.98
C LEU A 5 -4.04 4.63 -17.30
N VAL A 6 -3.85 5.62 -18.16
CA VAL A 6 -3.12 5.46 -19.43
C VAL A 6 -1.63 5.26 -19.17
N GLU A 7 -1.06 6.00 -18.22
CA GLU A 7 0.37 5.97 -17.90
C GLU A 7 0.80 4.68 -17.18
N TYR A 8 0.02 4.24 -16.19
CA TYR A 8 0.41 3.11 -15.33
C TYR A 8 -0.39 1.83 -15.60
N GLY A 9 -1.54 1.93 -16.27
CA GLY A 9 -2.43 0.79 -16.50
C GLY A 9 -3.21 0.36 -15.25
N ARG A 10 -4.25 -0.43 -15.47
CA ARG A 10 -5.17 -0.92 -14.41
C ARG A 10 -4.46 -1.78 -13.38
N ALA A 11 -3.41 -2.51 -13.78
CA ALA A 11 -2.64 -3.39 -12.89
C ALA A 11 -1.91 -2.64 -11.76
N ARG A 12 -1.74 -1.32 -11.90
CA ARG A 12 -1.10 -0.48 -10.89
C ARG A 12 -2.09 0.15 -9.92
N LEU A 13 -3.40 0.06 -10.15
CA LEU A 13 -4.39 0.45 -9.15
C LEU A 13 -4.51 -0.63 -8.07
N LYS A 14 -4.25 -0.24 -6.82
CA LYS A 14 -4.23 -1.15 -5.68
C LYS A 14 -4.97 -0.56 -4.49
N ILE A 15 -5.45 -1.44 -3.62
CA ILE A 15 -6.03 -1.10 -2.31
C ILE A 15 -4.92 -1.21 -1.27
N CYS A 16 -4.87 -0.28 -0.32
CA CYS A 16 -3.90 -0.29 0.77
C CYS A 16 -4.02 -1.57 1.61
N ALA A 17 -2.88 -2.22 1.92
CA ALA A 17 -2.86 -3.43 2.76
C ALA A 17 -2.90 -3.15 4.28
N SER A 18 -3.03 -1.89 4.70
CA SER A 18 -3.00 -1.50 6.11
C SER A 18 -4.42 -1.33 6.66
N THR A 19 -4.94 -2.30 7.41
CA THR A 19 -6.26 -2.17 8.06
C THR A 19 -6.24 -1.09 9.16
N PRO A 20 -7.26 -0.21 9.25
CA PRO A 20 -8.54 -0.19 8.53
C PRO A 20 -8.55 0.71 7.27
N TYR A 21 -7.40 1.11 6.75
CA TYR A 21 -7.30 1.98 5.58
C TYR A 21 -7.51 1.19 4.30
N GLU A 22 -8.55 1.53 3.54
CA GLU A 22 -8.90 0.92 2.25
C GLU A 22 -8.67 1.88 1.07
N ASP A 23 -7.76 2.85 1.26
CA ASP A 23 -7.46 3.84 0.23
C ASP A 23 -6.93 3.19 -1.05
N ILE A 24 -7.50 3.61 -2.18
CA ILE A 24 -7.01 3.25 -3.51
C ILE A 24 -5.83 4.15 -3.86
N TYR A 25 -4.75 3.55 -4.35
CA TYR A 25 -3.56 4.26 -4.82
C TYR A 25 -3.02 3.65 -6.10
N VAL A 26 -2.11 4.38 -6.75
CA VAL A 26 -1.40 3.92 -7.94
C VAL A 26 0.02 3.52 -7.53
N ASP A 27 0.41 2.30 -7.88
CA ASP A 27 1.73 1.75 -7.60
C ASP A 27 2.77 2.34 -8.56
N GLN A 28 3.53 3.30 -8.03
CA GLN A 28 4.63 3.98 -8.71
C GLN A 28 5.99 3.33 -8.47
N SER A 29 6.06 2.17 -7.80
CA SER A 29 7.32 1.46 -7.62
C SER A 29 7.78 0.86 -8.94
N LYS A 30 9.11 0.82 -9.16
CA LYS A 30 9.68 0.23 -10.38
C LYS A 30 9.19 -1.21 -10.61
N ASN A 31 9.18 -2.02 -9.55
CA ASN A 31 8.81 -3.43 -9.60
C ASN A 31 7.31 -3.72 -9.47
N GLY A 32 6.46 -2.72 -9.23
CA GLY A 32 5.02 -2.95 -9.03
C GLY A 32 4.68 -3.77 -7.80
N LEU A 33 5.49 -3.66 -6.74
CA LEU A 33 5.31 -4.34 -5.47
C LEU A 33 4.98 -3.38 -4.32
N GLN A 34 4.59 -2.13 -4.59
CA GLN A 34 4.10 -1.26 -3.53
C GLN A 34 2.81 -1.83 -2.93
N ARG A 35 2.77 -1.95 -1.60
CA ARG A 35 1.65 -2.55 -0.84
C ARG A 35 0.84 -1.55 -0.01
N PHE A 36 1.36 -0.34 0.16
CA PHE A 36 0.75 0.67 1.04
C PHE A 36 0.62 1.99 0.29
N CYS A 37 -0.47 2.72 0.55
CA CYS A 37 -0.71 4.03 -0.06
C CYS A 37 0.33 5.09 0.36
N SER A 38 1.02 4.88 1.49
CA SER A 38 2.01 5.83 2.02
C SER A 38 3.02 5.18 2.95
N LYS A 39 4.14 5.89 3.21
CA LYS A 39 5.13 5.50 4.24
C LYS A 39 4.48 5.35 5.62
N ARG A 40 3.51 6.21 5.96
CA ARG A 40 2.77 6.15 7.25
C ARG A 40 2.06 4.82 7.43
N CYS A 41 1.35 4.33 6.40
CA CYS A 41 0.65 3.05 6.44
C CYS A 41 1.62 1.87 6.52
N SER A 42 2.74 1.93 5.80
CA SER A 42 3.81 0.93 5.89
C SER A 42 4.37 0.83 7.32
N THR A 43 4.73 1.95 7.94
CA THR A 43 5.25 1.98 9.31
C THR A 43 4.22 1.45 10.30
N ARG A 44 2.96 1.90 10.22
CA ARG A 44 1.89 1.44 11.12
C ARG A 44 1.66 -0.06 11.04
N PHE A 45 1.65 -0.61 9.83
CA PHE A 45 1.49 -2.05 9.62
C PHE A 45 2.62 -2.85 10.27
N HIS A 46 3.88 -2.47 10.01
CA HIS A 46 5.03 -3.18 10.57
C HIS A 46 5.14 -3.04 12.09
N VAL A 47 4.85 -1.85 12.66
CA VAL A 47 4.84 -1.66 14.12
C VAL A 47 3.76 -2.52 14.78
N LYS A 48 2.55 -2.57 14.21
CA LYS A 48 1.48 -3.43 14.73
C LYS A 48 1.90 -4.91 14.70
N LYS A 49 2.44 -5.36 13.56
CA LYS A 49 2.90 -6.74 13.40
C LYS A 49 4.01 -7.10 14.40
N TYR A 50 4.99 -6.20 14.56
CA TYR A 50 6.07 -6.37 15.53
C TYR A 50 5.55 -6.49 16.96
N ARG A 51 4.61 -5.62 17.37
CA ARG A 51 3.99 -5.68 18.70
C ARG A 51 3.27 -7.02 18.93
N GLN A 52 2.48 -7.48 17.95
CA GLN A 52 1.79 -8.77 18.03
C GLN A 52 2.75 -9.96 18.11
N SER A 53 3.92 -9.89 17.46
CA SER A 53 4.92 -10.97 17.54
C SER A 53 5.65 -11.03 18.89
N ASN A 54 5.65 -9.95 19.67
CA ASN A 54 6.27 -9.89 20.99
C ASN A 54 5.29 -10.21 22.14
N GLU A 55 4.04 -10.56 21.84
CA GLU A 55 3.02 -10.97 22.83
C GLU A 55 3.12 -12.48 23.16
N ILE A 56 4.34 -12.99 23.37
CA ILE A 56 4.60 -14.35 23.90
C ILE A 56 4.61 -14.30 25.43
#